data_AF-A0A6M3KG33-F1
#
_entry.id   AF-A0A6M3KG33-F1
#
_cell.length_a   1.000
_cell.length_b   1.000
_cell.length_c   1.000
_cell.angle_alpha   90.00
_cell.angle_beta   90.00
_cell.angle_gamma   90.00
#
_symmetry.space_group_name_H-M   'P 1'
#
loop_
_entity.id
_entity.type
_entity.pdbx_description
1 polymer ?
#
loop_
_entity_poly.entity_id
_entity_poly.type
_entity_poly.pdbx_seq_one_letter_code
_entity_poly.pdbx_strand_id
1 'polypeptide(L)'
;MAEQYKGLTLTEIQEWIAWELGQVSGTTATYTKFTAAIIRQRLTERQNDFVARTKCLKKFAIIQAVANYRRYVLPTICIENGIISVKFYDASTSYTELELVDEEFMNDKYEGYLTDSSSDPQFCWHGTPYGNRQMMEVYPAPDTTGTDYLSNLDTGVYYGADLPGIQNNVTGSASGGDANTLTVAVDTFLTQGIVVGMYVRNITDGSYGYITTITDAKNLALSTLTGGTANVFAAADVYMILSGEYGVHLDPNGFTEKYLFGYIPGVLSAITIPANNFLIEFVPYPAKFPATGNANQYPEIPKKYHKSLVWGVCSDLLGSFHEKSDEFKRAATYEARYQAEVSEAMAASRPFKDKPSSMRPRFR
;
A
#
# COMPACT_ATOMS: atom_id res chain seq x y z
N MET A 1 9.12 12.47 10.31
CA MET A 1 8.31 11.38 9.74
C MET A 1 8.29 10.09 10.57
N ALA A 2 9.33 9.73 11.33
CA ALA A 2 9.34 8.47 12.11
C ALA A 2 8.36 8.40 13.32
N GLU A 3 7.94 9.52 13.91
CA GLU A 3 6.95 9.50 15.01
C GLU A 3 5.49 9.40 14.56
N GLN A 4 5.18 9.69 13.29
CA GLN A 4 3.82 9.71 12.76
C GLN A 4 3.18 8.30 12.71
N TYR A 5 4.02 7.26 12.74
CA TYR A 5 3.63 5.86 12.66
C TYR A 5 3.83 5.07 13.96
N LYS A 6 4.24 5.69 15.08
CA LYS A 6 4.25 5.02 16.40
C LYS A 6 2.80 4.86 16.90
N GLY A 7 2.05 3.95 16.29
CA GLY A 7 0.70 3.58 16.65
C GLY A 7 0.66 2.45 17.69
N LEU A 8 -0.53 1.89 17.92
CA LEU A 8 -0.67 0.67 18.71
C LEU A 8 -0.10 -0.51 17.92
N THR A 9 0.78 -1.27 18.56
CA THR A 9 1.30 -2.56 18.07
C THR A 9 0.19 -3.59 17.97
N LEU A 10 0.42 -4.64 17.18
CA LEU A 10 -0.48 -5.77 17.07
C LEU A 10 -0.80 -6.38 18.44
N THR A 11 0.20 -6.52 19.32
CA THR A 11 -0.02 -7.03 20.67
C THR A 11 -0.93 -6.11 21.51
N GLU A 12 -0.70 -4.80 21.51
CA GLU A 12 -1.54 -3.85 22.25
C GLU A 12 -2.99 -3.86 21.73
N ILE A 13 -3.18 -3.96 20.41
CA ILE A 13 -4.51 -4.06 19.79
C ILE A 13 -5.19 -5.37 20.20
N GLN A 14 -4.47 -6.49 20.21
CA GLN A 14 -5.02 -7.79 20.63
C GLN A 14 -5.44 -7.78 22.10
N GLU A 15 -4.64 -7.18 22.98
CA GLU A 15 -4.96 -7.03 24.41
C GLU A 15 -6.22 -6.17 24.62
N TRP A 16 -6.36 -5.08 23.87
CA TRP A 16 -7.57 -4.25 23.91
C TRP A 16 -8.81 -4.99 23.42
N ILE A 17 -8.70 -5.77 22.34
CA ILE A 17 -9.81 -6.61 21.86
C ILE A 17 -10.19 -7.62 22.95
N ALA A 18 -9.22 -8.30 23.56
CA ALA A 18 -9.49 -9.23 24.65
C ALA A 18 -10.18 -8.54 25.83
N TRP A 19 -9.77 -7.30 26.16
CA TRP A 19 -10.43 -6.50 27.18
C TRP A 19 -11.89 -6.19 26.87
N GLU A 20 -12.15 -5.68 25.68
CA GLU A 20 -13.51 -5.35 25.24
C GLU A 20 -14.39 -6.61 25.11
N LEU A 21 -13.82 -7.76 24.76
CA LEU A 21 -14.54 -9.05 24.76
C LEU A 21 -14.81 -9.61 26.17
N GLY A 22 -14.29 -8.97 27.23
CA GLY A 22 -14.44 -9.44 28.62
C GLY A 22 -13.53 -10.61 28.97
N GLN A 23 -12.39 -10.76 28.29
CA GLN A 23 -11.43 -11.86 28.43
C GLN A 23 -10.17 -11.50 29.24
N VAL A 24 -10.27 -10.63 30.26
CA VAL A 24 -9.09 -10.10 30.99
C VAL A 24 -8.73 -10.91 32.24
N SER A 25 -7.44 -11.02 32.52
CA SER A 25 -6.82 -11.78 33.61
C SER A 25 -7.15 -11.31 35.04
N GLY A 26 -7.87 -12.18 35.75
CA GLY A 26 -7.60 -12.69 37.11
C GLY A 26 -7.76 -14.23 37.15
N THR A 27 -7.76 -14.85 35.97
CA THR A 27 -7.96 -16.28 35.71
C THR A 27 -6.94 -16.73 34.66
N THR A 28 -6.66 -18.03 34.62
CA THR A 28 -5.82 -18.71 33.61
C THR A 28 -6.51 -18.62 32.25
N ALA A 29 -6.55 -17.44 31.64
CA ALA A 29 -7.26 -17.19 30.40
C ALA A 29 -6.47 -17.81 29.22
N THR A 30 -6.77 -19.07 28.93
CA THR A 30 -6.60 -19.60 27.58
C THR A 30 -7.63 -18.92 26.68
N TYR A 31 -7.21 -18.47 25.49
CA TYR A 31 -8.04 -17.93 24.42
C TYR A 31 -9.05 -18.97 23.89
N THR A 32 -9.91 -19.51 24.74
CA THR A 32 -10.65 -20.74 24.48
C THR A 32 -11.76 -20.55 23.46
N LYS A 33 -12.44 -19.40 23.46
CA LYS A 33 -13.51 -19.12 22.49
C LYS A 33 -13.01 -18.42 21.23
N PHE A 34 -12.14 -17.41 21.37
CA PHE A 34 -11.58 -16.65 20.26
C PHE A 34 -10.07 -16.68 20.34
N THR A 35 -9.45 -17.53 19.52
CA THR A 35 -8.00 -17.68 19.50
C THR A 35 -7.32 -16.42 18.96
N ALA A 36 -6.05 -16.21 19.32
CA ALA A 36 -5.25 -15.11 18.78
C ALA A 36 -5.24 -15.10 17.24
N ALA A 37 -5.23 -16.28 16.61
CA ALA A 37 -5.30 -16.42 15.16
C ALA A 37 -6.62 -15.88 14.58
N ILE A 38 -7.76 -16.16 15.22
CA ILE A 38 -9.06 -15.64 14.79
C ILE A 38 -9.10 -14.12 14.93
N ILE A 39 -8.60 -13.57 16.04
CA ILE A 39 -8.54 -12.10 16.24
C ILE A 39 -7.70 -11.45 15.14
N ARG A 40 -6.53 -12.01 14.81
CA ARG A 40 -5.64 -11.48 13.76
C ARG A 40 -6.24 -11.59 12.36
N GLN A 41 -6.98 -12.66 12.09
CA GLN A 41 -7.74 -12.80 10.86
C GLN A 41 -8.77 -11.68 10.74
N ARG A 42 -9.61 -11.46 11.76
CA ARG A 42 -10.61 -10.38 11.77
C ARG A 42 -9.98 -9.00 11.69
N LEU A 43 -8.83 -8.79 12.34
CA LEU A 43 -8.06 -7.55 12.21
C LEU A 43 -7.62 -7.32 10.75
N THR A 44 -7.16 -8.35 10.05
CA THR A 44 -6.79 -8.25 8.63
C THR A 44 -8.01 -7.88 7.79
N GLU A 45 -9.14 -8.55 8.00
CA GLU A 45 -10.39 -8.29 7.27
C GLU A 45 -10.89 -6.85 7.49
N ARG A 46 -10.91 -6.36 8.74
CA ARG A 46 -11.32 -4.99 9.07
C ARG A 46 -10.32 -3.94 8.60
N GLN A 47 -9.03 -4.25 8.59
CA GLN A 47 -8.03 -3.37 7.99
C GLN A 47 -8.25 -3.22 6.49
N ASN A 48 -8.52 -4.32 5.78
CA ASN A 48 -8.83 -4.31 4.35
C ASN A 48 -10.10 -3.49 4.06
N ASP A 49 -11.18 -3.71 4.82
CA ASP A 49 -12.43 -2.94 4.68
C ASP A 49 -12.20 -1.44 4.95
N PHE A 50 -11.47 -1.09 6.00
CA PHE A 50 -11.16 0.29 6.34
C PHE A 50 -10.36 0.97 5.22
N VAL A 51 -9.29 0.33 4.73
CA VAL A 51 -8.47 0.85 3.63
C VAL A 51 -9.30 1.01 2.36
N ALA A 52 -10.15 0.03 2.04
CA ALA A 52 -10.98 0.07 0.84
C ALA A 52 -11.98 1.23 0.84
N ARG A 53 -12.67 1.45 1.96
CA ARG A 53 -13.66 2.53 2.08
C ARG A 53 -13.00 3.91 2.12
N THR A 54 -11.89 4.03 2.83
CA THR A 54 -11.27 5.34 3.12
C THR A 54 -10.25 5.78 2.08
N LYS A 55 -9.74 4.84 1.26
CA LYS A 55 -8.65 5.07 0.30
C LYS A 55 -7.42 5.73 0.95
N CYS A 56 -7.17 5.40 2.23
CA CYS A 56 -6.11 6.05 3.03
C CYS A 56 -4.70 5.57 2.68
N LEU A 57 -4.56 4.39 2.07
CA LEU A 57 -3.32 3.92 1.49
C LEU A 57 -3.28 4.25 0.00
N LYS A 58 -2.11 4.72 -0.45
CA LYS A 58 -1.88 5.09 -1.84
C LYS A 58 -0.54 4.56 -2.31
N LYS A 59 -0.54 4.00 -3.51
CA LYS A 59 0.63 3.58 -4.27
C LYS A 59 0.44 4.02 -5.70
N PHE A 60 1.53 3.97 -6.46
CA PHE A 60 1.45 4.18 -7.90
C PHE A 60 1.94 2.95 -8.66
N ALA A 61 1.39 2.77 -9.85
CA ALA A 61 1.85 1.82 -10.83
C ALA A 61 2.15 2.53 -12.15
N ILE A 62 3.17 2.06 -12.85
CA ILE A 62 3.47 2.45 -14.23
C ILE A 62 3.10 1.25 -15.11
N ILE A 63 2.26 1.51 -16.12
CA ILE A 63 1.87 0.50 -17.10
C ILE A 63 2.21 1.02 -18.49
N GLN A 64 2.91 0.21 -19.27
CA GLN A 64 3.21 0.53 -20.66
C GLN A 64 1.94 0.46 -21.51
N ALA A 65 1.60 1.55 -22.21
CA ALA A 65 0.46 1.50 -23.13
C ALA A 65 0.80 0.65 -24.36
N VAL A 66 -0.18 -0.05 -24.92
CA VAL A 66 -0.01 -0.84 -26.13
C VAL A 66 -0.99 -0.34 -27.18
N ALA A 67 -0.48 -0.10 -28.40
CA ALA A 67 -1.30 0.34 -29.51
C ALA A 67 -2.48 -0.61 -29.74
N ASN A 68 -3.68 -0.04 -29.85
CA ASN A 68 -4.97 -0.72 -30.03
C ASN A 68 -5.38 -1.65 -28.86
N TYR A 69 -4.76 -1.51 -27.70
CA TYR A 69 -5.05 -2.32 -26.53
C TYR A 69 -5.75 -1.52 -25.42
N ARG A 70 -6.84 -2.08 -24.88
CA ARG A 70 -7.75 -1.36 -23.99
C ARG A 70 -7.72 -1.86 -22.56
N ARG A 71 -7.27 -3.09 -22.32
CA ARG A 71 -7.45 -3.79 -21.05
C ARG A 71 -6.14 -4.01 -20.33
N TYR A 72 -5.90 -3.30 -19.25
CA TYR A 72 -4.65 -3.35 -18.52
C TYR A 72 -4.86 -4.04 -17.18
N VAL A 73 -4.01 -5.00 -16.86
CA VAL A 73 -4.03 -5.65 -15.54
C VAL A 73 -3.47 -4.69 -14.52
N LEU A 74 -4.16 -4.51 -13.39
CA LEU A 74 -3.66 -3.73 -12.27
C LEU A 74 -2.75 -4.58 -11.37
N PRO A 75 -1.95 -3.95 -10.49
CA PRO A 75 -1.14 -4.69 -9.54
C PRO A 75 -1.97 -5.70 -8.74
N THR A 76 -1.39 -6.86 -8.41
CA THR A 76 -1.98 -7.93 -7.60
C THR A 76 -2.42 -7.45 -6.23
N ILE A 77 -1.70 -6.46 -5.71
CA ILE A 77 -2.01 -5.80 -4.45
C ILE A 77 -3.10 -4.72 -4.61
N CYS A 78 -3.57 -4.37 -5.80
CA CYS A 78 -4.65 -3.40 -5.95
C CYS A 78 -5.97 -3.98 -5.43
N ILE A 79 -6.64 -3.25 -4.55
CA ILE A 79 -7.97 -3.63 -4.09
C ILE A 79 -9.02 -3.43 -5.19
N GLU A 80 -10.17 -4.08 -5.03
CA GLU A 80 -11.34 -3.84 -5.86
C GLU A 80 -11.80 -2.38 -5.72
N ASN A 81 -12.15 -1.74 -6.85
CA ASN A 81 -12.47 -0.31 -6.93
C ASN A 81 -11.36 0.62 -6.38
N GLY A 82 -10.11 0.12 -6.42
CA GLY A 82 -8.93 0.75 -5.86
C GLY A 82 -8.31 1.84 -6.72
N ILE A 83 -8.75 2.09 -7.96
CA ILE A 83 -8.21 3.19 -8.78
C ILE A 83 -8.59 4.52 -8.12
N ILE A 84 -7.60 5.40 -8.02
CA ILE A 84 -7.76 6.78 -7.51
C ILE A 84 -7.72 7.76 -8.68
N SER A 85 -6.69 7.65 -9.52
CA SER A 85 -6.53 8.48 -10.72
C SER A 85 -5.66 7.75 -11.74
N VAL A 86 -5.88 8.02 -13.01
CA VAL A 86 -5.05 7.52 -14.11
C VAL A 86 -4.58 8.69 -14.95
N LYS A 87 -3.28 8.77 -15.19
CA LYS A 87 -2.66 9.80 -16.03
C LYS A 87 -2.01 9.11 -17.22
N PHE A 88 -2.42 9.49 -18.42
CA PHE A 88 -1.76 9.06 -19.66
C PHE A 88 -0.74 10.11 -20.07
N TYR A 89 0.53 9.72 -20.13
CA TYR A 89 1.63 10.60 -20.52
C TYR A 89 1.83 10.52 -22.04
N ASP A 90 1.47 11.56 -22.78
CA ASP A 90 1.74 11.69 -24.23
C ASP A 90 3.22 12.01 -24.48
N ALA A 91 3.88 12.64 -23.51
CA ALA A 91 5.31 12.91 -23.45
C ALA A 91 5.82 12.79 -22.01
N SER A 92 7.13 12.78 -21.79
CA SER A 92 7.70 12.65 -20.44
C SER A 92 7.40 13.82 -19.50
N THR A 93 6.88 14.92 -20.02
CA THR A 93 6.60 16.16 -19.28
C THR A 93 5.15 16.62 -19.38
N SER A 94 4.29 15.85 -20.06
CA SER A 94 2.90 16.20 -20.31
C SER A 94 2.03 14.97 -20.08
N TYR A 95 0.86 15.19 -19.51
CA TYR A 95 -0.10 14.12 -19.29
C TYR A 95 -1.54 14.62 -19.40
N THR A 96 -2.42 13.71 -19.80
CA THR A 96 -3.87 13.86 -19.70
C THR A 96 -4.35 12.99 -18.54
N GLU A 97 -5.05 13.60 -17.59
CA GLU A 97 -5.74 12.84 -16.54
C GLU A 97 -7.02 12.25 -17.13
N LEU A 98 -7.17 10.93 -17.07
CA LEU A 98 -8.33 10.23 -17.61
C LEU A 98 -9.51 10.40 -16.67
N GLU A 99 -10.69 10.61 -17.24
CA GLU A 99 -11.93 10.65 -16.48
C GLU A 99 -12.28 9.22 -16.01
N LEU A 100 -12.38 9.03 -14.70
CA LEU A 100 -12.78 7.75 -14.11
C LEU A 100 -14.31 7.65 -14.14
N VAL A 101 -14.82 6.73 -14.95
CA VAL A 101 -16.26 6.50 -15.16
C VAL A 101 -16.62 5.06 -14.80
N ASP A 102 -17.91 4.74 -14.82
CA ASP A 102 -18.38 3.35 -14.77
C ASP A 102 -18.64 2.82 -16.19
N GLU A 103 -18.77 1.50 -16.30
CA GLU A 103 -19.04 0.83 -17.58
C GLU A 103 -20.43 1.21 -18.13
N GLU A 104 -21.40 1.49 -17.24
CA GLU A 104 -22.74 1.92 -17.61
C GLU A 104 -22.72 3.27 -18.35
N PHE A 105 -21.94 4.24 -17.86
CA PHE A 105 -21.71 5.52 -18.53
C PHE A 105 -21.14 5.34 -19.93
N MET A 106 -20.17 4.43 -20.10
CA MET A 106 -19.59 4.14 -21.42
C MET A 106 -20.63 3.55 -22.37
N ASN A 107 -21.42 2.59 -21.91
CA ASN A 107 -22.49 1.96 -22.70
C ASN A 107 -23.58 2.97 -23.10
N ASP A 108 -23.89 3.95 -22.24
CA ASP A 108 -24.94 4.94 -22.48
C ASP A 108 -24.50 6.10 -23.38
N LYS A 109 -23.21 6.50 -23.32
CA LYS A 109 -22.72 7.73 -23.97
C LYS A 109 -21.95 7.49 -25.26
N TYR A 110 -21.32 6.33 -25.42
CA TYR A 110 -20.41 6.06 -26.52
C TYR A 110 -20.79 4.75 -27.21
N GLU A 111 -21.74 4.80 -28.15
CA GLU A 111 -22.08 3.62 -28.95
C GLU A 111 -20.87 3.14 -29.75
N GLY A 112 -20.58 1.84 -29.70
CA GLY A 112 -19.45 1.27 -30.45
C GLY A 112 -18.08 1.56 -29.84
N TYR A 113 -18.01 2.12 -28.63
CA TYR A 113 -16.74 2.52 -28.01
C TYR A 113 -15.72 1.38 -28.02
N LEU A 114 -16.14 0.13 -27.82
CA LEU A 114 -15.31 -1.09 -27.86
C LEU A 114 -14.60 -1.36 -29.19
N THR A 115 -15.12 -0.82 -30.29
CA THR A 115 -14.63 -1.04 -31.67
C THR A 115 -14.08 0.21 -32.34
N ASP A 116 -14.27 1.38 -31.73
CA ASP A 116 -13.77 2.64 -32.27
C ASP A 116 -12.25 2.65 -32.49
N SER A 117 -11.84 3.54 -33.39
CA SER A 117 -10.44 3.77 -33.73
C SER A 117 -9.64 4.21 -32.51
N SER A 118 -8.35 3.87 -32.53
CA SER A 118 -7.41 4.26 -31.48
C SER A 118 -7.05 5.75 -31.56
N SER A 119 -6.80 6.34 -30.39
CA SER A 119 -6.29 7.70 -30.19
C SER A 119 -5.77 7.83 -28.75
N ASP A 120 -5.37 9.03 -28.36
CA ASP A 120 -5.08 9.32 -26.95
C ASP A 120 -6.28 8.98 -26.05
N PRO A 121 -6.09 8.16 -24.99
CA PRO A 121 -7.14 7.83 -24.05
C PRO A 121 -7.68 9.07 -23.32
N GLN A 122 -8.97 9.06 -23.02
CA GLN A 122 -9.67 10.13 -22.30
C GLN A 122 -10.42 9.63 -21.07
N PHE A 123 -10.85 8.37 -21.08
CA PHE A 123 -11.64 7.74 -20.05
C PHE A 123 -10.95 6.48 -19.54
N CYS A 124 -11.21 6.15 -18.29
CA CYS A 124 -10.87 4.86 -17.71
C CYS A 124 -11.97 4.36 -16.79
N TRP A 125 -12.06 3.04 -16.62
CA TRP A 125 -12.98 2.42 -15.67
C TRP A 125 -12.41 1.12 -15.13
N HIS A 126 -13.00 0.62 -14.06
CA HIS A 126 -12.72 -0.72 -13.56
C HIS A 126 -13.31 -1.76 -14.51
N GLY A 127 -12.43 -2.55 -15.14
CA GLY A 127 -12.83 -3.64 -16.01
C GLY A 127 -13.24 -4.89 -15.24
N THR A 128 -13.79 -5.86 -15.97
CA THR A 128 -14.06 -7.19 -15.41
C THR A 128 -12.75 -7.83 -14.93
N PRO A 129 -12.65 -8.34 -13.69
CA PRO A 129 -11.43 -8.91 -13.16
C PRO A 129 -10.98 -10.13 -13.96
N TYR A 130 -9.66 -10.30 -14.13
CA TYR A 130 -9.07 -11.49 -14.73
C TYR A 130 -8.54 -12.41 -13.63
N GLY A 131 -9.34 -13.43 -13.29
CA GLY A 131 -9.09 -14.27 -12.13
C GLY A 131 -9.16 -13.46 -10.84
N ASN A 132 -8.06 -13.40 -10.11
CA ASN A 132 -7.90 -12.66 -8.86
C ASN A 132 -7.20 -11.30 -9.03
N ARG A 133 -7.00 -10.83 -10.28
CA ARG A 133 -6.43 -9.51 -10.57
C ARG A 133 -7.50 -8.54 -11.05
N GLN A 134 -7.41 -7.32 -10.53
CA GLN A 134 -8.26 -6.21 -10.98
C GLN A 134 -7.79 -5.74 -12.37
N MET A 135 -8.72 -5.26 -13.18
CA MET A 135 -8.43 -4.74 -14.51
C MET A 135 -8.82 -3.27 -14.58
N MET A 136 -8.07 -2.51 -15.38
CA MET A 136 -8.43 -1.18 -15.84
C MET A 136 -8.73 -1.27 -17.33
N GLU A 137 -9.81 -0.64 -17.77
CA GLU A 137 -10.04 -0.43 -19.19
C GLU A 137 -9.94 1.06 -19.53
N VAL A 138 -9.53 1.37 -20.76
CA VAL A 138 -9.37 2.74 -21.24
C VAL A 138 -10.09 2.96 -22.57
N TYR A 139 -10.53 4.19 -22.79
CA TYR A 139 -11.13 4.62 -24.04
C TYR A 139 -10.75 6.08 -24.38
N PRO A 140 -10.44 6.40 -25.64
CA PRO A 140 -10.12 5.47 -26.73
C PRO A 140 -8.93 4.55 -26.41
N ALA A 141 -8.74 3.51 -27.22
CA ALA A 141 -7.53 2.69 -27.11
C ALA A 141 -6.32 3.52 -27.54
N PRO A 142 -5.15 3.43 -26.88
CA PRO A 142 -3.94 4.11 -27.32
C PRO A 142 -3.63 3.79 -28.78
N ASP A 143 -3.19 4.77 -29.55
CA ASP A 143 -2.74 4.57 -30.94
C ASP A 143 -1.26 4.17 -31.03
N THR A 144 -0.50 4.42 -29.95
CA THR A 144 0.94 4.27 -29.89
C THR A 144 1.33 3.39 -28.69
N THR A 145 2.30 2.50 -28.91
CA THR A 145 2.90 1.70 -27.84
C THR A 145 3.91 2.54 -27.06
N GLY A 146 3.83 2.47 -25.73
CA GLY A 146 4.72 3.09 -24.76
C GLY A 146 6.19 2.75 -24.93
N THR A 147 7.05 3.61 -24.40
CA THR A 147 8.45 3.24 -24.16
C THR A 147 8.57 2.60 -22.78
N ASP A 148 9.26 1.46 -22.69
CA ASP A 148 9.52 0.79 -21.41
C ASP A 148 10.30 1.72 -20.46
N TYR A 149 9.82 1.87 -19.22
CA TYR A 149 10.47 2.67 -18.17
C TYR A 149 11.92 2.24 -17.92
N LEU A 150 12.24 0.96 -18.11
CA LEU A 150 13.59 0.44 -17.88
C LEU A 150 14.63 0.89 -18.90
N SER A 151 14.19 1.48 -20.01
CA SER A 151 15.11 2.03 -21.01
C SER A 151 15.93 3.20 -20.48
N ASN A 152 15.44 3.91 -19.46
CA ASN A 152 16.12 5.04 -18.84
C ASN A 152 15.71 5.19 -17.37
N LEU A 153 16.19 4.30 -16.52
CA LEU A 153 15.87 4.29 -15.10
C LEU A 153 16.38 5.57 -14.40
N ASP A 154 15.50 6.24 -13.65
CA ASP A 154 15.87 7.43 -12.89
C ASP A 154 16.99 7.17 -11.87
N THR A 155 17.86 8.16 -11.70
CA THR A 155 18.89 8.13 -10.64
C THR A 155 18.22 8.11 -9.28
N GLY A 156 18.71 7.27 -8.36
CA GLY A 156 18.06 7.11 -7.04
C GLY A 156 17.04 5.98 -6.97
N VAL A 157 16.71 5.34 -8.10
CA VAL A 157 15.77 4.22 -8.16
C VAL A 157 16.50 2.89 -8.33
N TYR A 158 16.09 1.89 -7.55
CA TYR A 158 16.48 0.50 -7.73
C TYR A 158 15.31 -0.29 -8.31
N TYR A 159 15.60 -1.16 -9.27
CA TYR A 159 14.62 -2.02 -9.93
C TYR A 159 14.69 -3.46 -9.38
N GLY A 160 13.67 -3.87 -8.64
CA GLY A 160 13.60 -5.18 -7.99
C GLY A 160 12.60 -6.13 -8.64
N ALA A 161 12.86 -7.44 -8.50
CA ALA A 161 11.98 -8.50 -8.97
C ALA A 161 10.89 -8.87 -7.96
N ASP A 162 11.13 -8.62 -6.67
CA ASP A 162 10.28 -9.07 -5.58
C ASP A 162 9.74 -7.89 -4.79
N LEU A 163 8.47 -7.97 -4.40
CA LEU A 163 7.92 -7.09 -3.37
C LEU A 163 8.64 -7.45 -2.07
N PRO A 164 9.06 -6.48 -1.25
CA PRO A 164 9.41 -6.81 0.12
C PRO A 164 8.27 -7.58 0.77
N GLY A 165 8.60 -8.51 1.66
CA GLY A 165 7.57 -8.96 2.58
C GLY A 165 6.95 -7.70 3.18
N ILE A 166 5.61 -7.58 3.13
CA ILE A 166 4.88 -6.38 3.51
C ILE A 166 5.02 -6.21 5.03
N GLN A 167 6.20 -5.81 5.44
CA GLN A 167 6.70 -5.73 6.79
C GLN A 167 7.06 -4.28 7.02
N ASN A 168 6.96 -3.86 8.27
CA ASN A 168 7.26 -2.49 8.67
C ASN A 168 8.71 -2.12 8.41
N ASN A 169 9.01 -0.82 8.56
CA ASN A 169 10.39 -0.38 8.76
C ASN A 169 11.07 -1.24 9.82
N VAL A 170 12.20 -1.84 9.47
CA VAL A 170 13.00 -2.61 10.40
C VAL A 170 13.92 -1.65 11.13
N THR A 171 13.93 -1.71 12.45
CA THR A 171 14.87 -0.94 13.27
C THR A 171 15.62 -1.89 14.20
N GLY A 172 16.85 -1.52 14.52
CA GLY A 172 17.67 -2.31 15.45
C GLY A 172 18.99 -1.64 15.73
N SER A 173 19.86 -2.39 16.41
CA SER A 173 21.24 -1.99 16.66
C SER A 173 22.18 -2.88 15.85
N ALA A 174 23.14 -2.27 15.17
CA ALA A 174 24.22 -2.96 14.51
C ALA A 174 25.10 -3.65 15.56
N SER A 175 25.52 -4.88 15.30
CA SER A 175 26.60 -5.53 16.05
C SER A 175 27.97 -5.32 15.39
N GLY A 176 27.98 -4.75 14.17
CA GLY A 176 29.18 -4.41 13.42
C GLY A 176 28.83 -4.05 11.98
N GLY A 177 29.86 -3.80 11.17
CA GLY A 177 29.74 -3.41 9.77
C GLY A 177 30.84 -2.45 9.37
N ASP A 178 30.65 -1.81 8.22
CA ASP A 178 31.53 -0.78 7.68
C ASP A 178 30.73 0.13 6.74
N ALA A 179 31.38 0.78 5.78
CA ALA A 179 30.74 1.63 4.79
C ALA A 179 29.87 0.84 3.79
N ASN A 180 30.04 -0.48 3.70
CA ASN A 180 29.42 -1.34 2.70
C ASN A 180 28.70 -2.54 3.32
N THR A 181 28.64 -2.65 4.64
CA THR A 181 28.04 -3.79 5.32
C THR A 181 27.29 -3.36 6.58
N LEU A 182 26.21 -4.07 6.86
CA LEU A 182 25.48 -4.01 8.14
C LEU A 182 25.37 -5.42 8.70
N THR A 183 25.88 -5.61 9.92
CA THR A 183 25.78 -6.88 10.66
C THR A 183 24.96 -6.68 11.93
N VAL A 184 24.12 -7.67 12.26
CA VAL A 184 23.31 -7.68 13.48
C VAL A 184 23.53 -8.94 14.31
N ALA A 185 23.25 -8.88 15.61
CA ALA A 185 23.48 -9.99 16.53
C ALA A 185 22.44 -11.12 16.37
N VAL A 186 21.20 -10.75 16.05
CA VAL A 186 20.03 -11.65 15.98
C VAL A 186 19.61 -11.82 14.52
N ASP A 187 19.16 -13.02 14.14
CA ASP A 187 18.64 -13.30 12.80
C ASP A 187 17.40 -12.46 12.51
N THR A 188 17.57 -11.34 11.80
CA THR A 188 16.49 -10.39 11.56
C THR A 188 16.15 -10.25 10.09
N PHE A 189 17.09 -10.41 9.15
CA PHE A 189 16.86 -9.88 7.80
C PHE A 189 16.00 -10.77 6.90
N LEU A 190 16.29 -12.08 6.83
CA LEU A 190 15.51 -13.01 5.99
C LEU A 190 14.07 -13.21 6.50
N THR A 191 13.85 -13.03 7.80
CA THR A 191 12.54 -13.24 8.44
C THR A 191 11.67 -11.98 8.45
N GLN A 192 12.26 -10.80 8.27
CA GLN A 192 11.56 -9.51 8.30
C GLN A 192 11.20 -8.98 6.91
N GLY A 193 11.27 -9.81 5.87
CA GLY A 193 10.80 -9.45 4.53
C GLY A 193 11.64 -8.37 3.84
N ILE A 194 12.88 -8.21 4.29
CA ILE A 194 13.84 -7.30 3.67
C ILE A 194 14.24 -7.85 2.30
N VAL A 195 14.34 -6.96 1.31
CA VAL A 195 14.77 -7.29 -0.05
C VAL A 195 15.88 -6.36 -0.51
N VAL A 196 16.60 -6.79 -1.54
CA VAL A 196 17.60 -5.97 -2.22
C VAL A 196 16.93 -4.72 -2.81
N GLY A 197 17.59 -3.57 -2.70
CA GLY A 197 17.10 -2.27 -3.16
C GLY A 197 16.52 -1.39 -2.06
N MET A 198 16.17 -1.97 -0.91
CA MET A 198 15.64 -1.21 0.21
C MET A 198 16.66 -0.24 0.79
N TYR A 199 16.16 0.93 1.18
CA TYR A 199 16.93 1.99 1.81
C TYR A 199 17.31 1.64 3.24
N VAL A 200 18.58 1.83 3.58
CA VAL A 200 19.14 1.64 4.92
C VAL A 200 19.72 2.96 5.39
N ARG A 201 19.39 3.34 6.62
CA ARG A 201 19.91 4.53 7.28
C ARG A 201 20.59 4.16 8.58
N ASN A 202 21.81 4.67 8.78
CA ASN A 202 22.43 4.77 10.09
C ASN A 202 21.87 6.02 10.78
N ILE A 203 21.08 5.80 11.82
CA ILE A 203 20.44 6.87 12.60
C ILE A 203 21.47 7.57 13.49
N THR A 204 22.51 6.85 13.93
CA THR A 204 23.53 7.40 14.82
C THR A 204 24.35 8.48 14.13
N ASP A 205 24.86 8.22 12.92
CA ASP A 205 25.77 9.15 12.24
C ASP A 205 25.12 9.91 11.07
N GLY A 206 23.87 9.58 10.74
CA GLY A 206 23.07 10.17 9.67
C GLY A 206 23.32 9.60 8.28
N SER A 207 24.25 8.65 8.13
CA SER A 207 24.61 8.08 6.83
C SER A 207 23.51 7.16 6.26
N TYR A 208 23.53 6.95 4.95
CA TYR A 208 22.54 6.15 4.26
C TYR A 208 23.08 5.46 3.01
N GLY A 209 22.37 4.41 2.59
CA GLY A 209 22.62 3.63 1.38
C GLY A 209 21.45 2.69 1.06
N TYR A 210 21.67 1.72 0.17
CA TYR A 210 20.70 0.67 -0.14
C TYR A 210 21.30 -0.72 -0.06
N ILE A 211 20.46 -1.72 0.14
CA ILE A 211 20.86 -3.13 0.18
C ILE A 211 21.21 -3.59 -1.23
N THR A 212 22.43 -4.04 -1.45
CA THR A 212 22.89 -4.62 -2.72
C THR A 212 22.78 -6.14 -2.72
N THR A 213 22.95 -6.77 -1.55
CA THR A 213 22.79 -8.23 -1.38
C THR A 213 22.42 -8.55 0.06
N ILE A 214 21.56 -9.55 0.24
CA ILE A 214 21.31 -10.16 1.55
C ILE A 214 22.21 -11.38 1.64
N THR A 215 23.29 -11.28 2.41
CA THR A 215 24.32 -12.34 2.47
C THR A 215 23.82 -13.53 3.29
N ASP A 216 23.20 -13.26 4.43
CA ASP A 216 22.56 -14.25 5.30
C ASP A 216 21.51 -13.58 6.21
N ALA A 217 21.01 -14.29 7.23
CA ALA A 217 20.01 -13.76 8.16
C ALA A 217 20.47 -12.58 9.03
N LYS A 218 21.78 -12.31 9.11
CA LYS A 218 22.42 -11.31 9.97
C LYS A 218 23.25 -10.28 9.22
N ASN A 219 23.56 -10.51 7.95
CA ASN A 219 24.50 -9.69 7.18
C ASN A 219 23.87 -9.17 5.89
N LEU A 220 23.98 -7.85 5.70
CA LEU A 220 23.63 -7.16 4.47
C LEU A 220 24.89 -6.57 3.83
N ALA A 221 25.02 -6.74 2.52
CA ALA A 221 25.88 -5.90 1.72
C ALA A 221 25.08 -4.66 1.27
N LEU A 222 25.73 -3.51 1.33
CA LEU A 222 25.17 -2.19 1.07
C LEU A 222 25.94 -1.50 -0.06
N SER A 223 25.28 -0.56 -0.72
CA SER A 223 25.99 0.52 -1.40
C SER A 223 26.84 1.28 -0.39
N THR A 224 27.95 1.87 -0.84
CA THR A 224 28.78 2.71 0.03
C THR A 224 27.92 3.77 0.71
N LEU A 225 27.95 3.80 2.04
CA LEU A 225 27.21 4.76 2.84
C LEU A 225 27.72 6.17 2.56
N THR A 226 26.79 7.12 2.51
CA THR A 226 27.10 8.53 2.28
C THR A 226 26.23 9.45 3.14
N GLY A 227 26.59 10.74 3.21
CA GLY A 227 25.80 11.78 3.85
C GLY A 227 25.87 11.85 5.38
N GLY A 228 26.55 10.91 6.04
CA GLY A 228 26.77 10.92 7.48
C GLY A 228 28.15 11.38 7.91
N THR A 229 28.34 11.43 9.22
CA THR A 229 29.59 11.90 9.83
C THR A 229 30.74 10.91 9.64
N ALA A 230 30.48 9.60 9.82
CA ALA A 230 31.49 8.56 9.72
C ALA A 230 31.30 7.67 8.47
N ASN A 231 30.06 7.56 7.97
CA ASN A 231 29.66 6.74 6.82
C ASN A 231 30.02 5.27 7.01
N VAL A 232 29.84 4.76 8.22
CA VAL A 232 30.07 3.35 8.58
C VAL A 232 29.02 2.89 9.58
N PHE A 233 28.70 1.60 9.60
CA PHE A 233 27.99 0.99 10.73
C PHE A 233 28.97 0.48 11.78
N ALA A 234 29.03 1.16 12.92
CA ALA A 234 29.76 0.69 14.10
C ALA A 234 28.86 -0.17 15.00
N ALA A 235 29.49 -0.96 15.87
CA ALA A 235 28.75 -1.69 16.90
C ALA A 235 27.96 -0.70 17.78
N ALA A 236 26.72 -1.07 18.10
CA ALA A 236 25.72 -0.27 18.79
C ALA A 236 25.10 0.90 17.99
N ASP A 237 25.50 1.12 16.74
CA ASP A 237 24.80 2.09 15.89
C ASP A 237 23.34 1.67 15.68
N VAL A 238 22.44 2.64 15.74
CA VAL A 238 21.02 2.41 15.51
C VAL A 238 20.76 2.51 14.01
N TYR A 239 20.12 1.49 13.44
CA TYR A 239 19.76 1.49 12.02
C TYR A 239 18.24 1.50 11.83
N MET A 240 17.84 1.98 10.65
CA MET A 240 16.48 1.89 10.14
C MET A 240 16.51 1.48 8.68
N ILE A 241 15.81 0.40 8.33
CA ILE A 241 15.57 -0.04 6.97
C ILE A 241 14.14 0.34 6.63
N LEU A 242 13.97 1.19 5.63
CA LEU A 242 12.65 1.67 5.25
C LEU A 242 11.98 0.65 4.33
N SER A 243 10.90 0.07 4.82
CA SER A 243 9.92 -0.64 4.01
C SER A 243 8.77 0.32 3.77
N GLY A 244 8.71 0.98 2.62
CA GLY A 244 7.58 1.91 2.45
C GLY A 244 7.50 2.70 1.16
N GLU A 245 8.61 3.13 0.58
CA GLU A 245 8.55 3.82 -0.71
C GLU A 245 8.83 2.78 -1.81
N TYR A 246 7.76 2.26 -2.40
CA TYR A 246 7.85 1.47 -3.61
C TYR A 246 6.75 1.87 -4.59
N GLY A 247 7.09 1.80 -5.88
CA GLY A 247 6.15 1.82 -6.99
C GLY A 247 6.08 0.46 -7.65
N VAL A 248 5.04 0.22 -8.43
CA VAL A 248 4.90 -1.00 -9.23
C VAL A 248 5.15 -0.64 -10.70
N HIS A 249 5.95 -1.45 -11.37
CA HIS A 249 6.08 -1.43 -12.83
C HIS A 249 5.47 -2.72 -13.36
N LEU A 250 4.55 -2.59 -14.30
CA LEU A 250 3.88 -3.73 -14.95
C LEU A 250 4.31 -3.81 -16.40
N ASP A 251 4.60 -5.02 -16.84
CA ASP A 251 4.81 -5.30 -18.26
C ASP A 251 3.52 -5.02 -19.08
N PRO A 252 3.60 -4.83 -20.40
CA PRO A 252 2.44 -4.60 -21.27
C PRO A 252 1.31 -5.62 -21.14
N ASN A 253 1.67 -6.87 -20.84
CA ASN A 253 0.72 -7.96 -20.65
C ASN A 253 0.19 -8.03 -19.21
N GLY A 254 0.75 -7.25 -18.29
CA GLY A 254 0.31 -7.08 -16.91
C GLY A 254 0.45 -8.32 -16.04
N PHE A 255 1.26 -9.30 -16.44
CA PHE A 255 1.47 -10.54 -15.70
C PHE A 255 2.73 -10.52 -14.84
N THR A 256 3.73 -9.73 -15.24
CA THR A 256 4.99 -9.59 -14.53
C THR A 256 5.02 -8.27 -13.76
N GLU A 257 5.05 -8.39 -12.44
CA GLU A 257 5.21 -7.22 -11.57
C GLU A 257 6.66 -7.05 -11.22
N LYS A 258 7.10 -5.80 -11.26
CA LYS A 258 8.42 -5.38 -10.83
C LYS A 258 8.28 -4.17 -9.95
N TYR A 259 9.28 -3.94 -9.10
CA TYR A 259 9.14 -2.99 -8.01
C TYR A 259 10.22 -1.93 -8.11
N LEU A 260 9.79 -0.67 -8.02
CA LEU A 260 10.66 0.49 -8.01
C LEU A 260 10.91 0.86 -6.56
N PHE A 261 12.16 0.89 -6.12
CA PHE A 261 12.53 1.30 -4.76
C PHE A 261 13.34 2.58 -4.80
N GLY A 262 12.95 3.56 -3.99
CA GLY A 262 13.74 4.77 -3.80
C GLY A 262 14.83 4.54 -2.77
N TYR A 263 16.10 4.65 -3.17
CA TYR A 263 17.22 4.73 -2.23
C TYR A 263 17.64 6.18 -1.92
N ILE A 264 16.96 7.15 -2.54
CA ILE A 264 17.00 8.56 -2.17
C ILE A 264 15.59 8.93 -1.68
N PRO A 265 15.43 9.52 -0.49
CA PRO A 265 14.12 9.88 0.04
C PRO A 265 13.31 10.74 -0.94
N GLY A 266 12.08 10.33 -1.24
CA GLY A 266 11.15 11.09 -2.09
C GLY A 266 11.41 10.97 -3.59
N VAL A 267 12.42 10.21 -4.03
CA VAL A 267 12.71 10.04 -5.47
C VAL A 267 11.53 9.45 -6.23
N LEU A 268 10.76 8.54 -5.61
CA LEU A 268 9.64 7.89 -6.29
C LEU A 268 8.47 8.85 -6.55
N SER A 269 8.41 9.98 -5.84
CA SER A 269 7.44 11.04 -6.13
C SER A 269 7.80 11.90 -7.35
N ALA A 270 9.03 11.78 -7.86
CA ALA A 270 9.59 12.63 -8.91
C ALA A 270 10.15 11.83 -10.10
N ILE A 271 9.81 10.55 -10.22
CA ILE A 271 10.25 9.72 -11.35
C ILE A 271 9.70 10.23 -12.68
N THR A 272 10.47 9.99 -13.73
CA THR A 272 10.11 10.38 -15.09
C THR A 272 9.27 9.28 -15.73
N ILE A 273 8.02 9.58 -16.05
CA ILE A 273 7.16 8.63 -16.77
C ILE A 273 7.47 8.75 -18.28
N PRO A 274 7.88 7.69 -18.99
CA PRO A 274 8.16 7.79 -20.41
C PRO A 274 6.87 8.02 -21.21
N ALA A 275 7.02 8.56 -22.41
CA ALA A 275 5.89 8.81 -23.31
C ALA A 275 5.10 7.53 -23.62
N ASN A 276 3.81 7.72 -23.84
CA ASN A 276 2.78 6.72 -24.11
C ASN A 276 2.67 5.67 -23.00
N ASN A 277 2.68 6.09 -21.74
CA ASN A 277 2.50 5.22 -20.58
C ASN A 277 1.44 5.74 -19.62
N PHE A 278 0.88 4.84 -18.81
CA PHE A 278 -0.04 5.18 -17.74
C PHE A 278 0.70 5.27 -16.41
N LEU A 279 0.43 6.34 -15.66
CA LEU A 279 0.68 6.41 -14.21
C LEU A 279 -0.66 6.25 -13.51
N ILE A 280 -0.79 5.19 -12.72
CA ILE A 280 -2.02 4.85 -12.01
C ILE A 280 -1.76 5.05 -10.53
N GLU A 281 -2.51 5.93 -9.88
CA GLU A 281 -2.60 5.97 -8.43
C GLU A 281 -3.69 4.98 -7.98
N PHE A 282 -3.34 4.07 -7.09
CA PHE A 282 -4.24 3.03 -6.62
C PHE A 282 -4.12 2.77 -5.12
N VAL A 283 -5.14 2.12 -4.57
CA VAL A 283 -5.18 1.69 -3.17
C VAL A 283 -4.67 0.24 -3.09
N PRO A 284 -3.57 -0.04 -2.36
CA PRO A 284 -3.09 -1.40 -2.17
C PRO A 284 -3.84 -2.13 -1.03
N TYR A 285 -3.83 -3.45 -1.07
CA TYR A 285 -4.10 -4.29 0.08
C TYR A 285 -3.03 -4.02 1.13
N PRO A 286 -3.42 -3.73 2.37
CA PRO A 286 -2.48 -3.51 3.43
C PRO A 286 -1.81 -4.83 3.86
N ALA A 287 -0.68 -4.73 4.54
CA ALA A 287 0.03 -5.86 5.12
C ALA A 287 -0.90 -6.75 5.95
N LYS A 288 -0.93 -8.05 5.64
CA LYS A 288 -1.62 -9.04 6.47
C LYS A 288 -0.91 -9.20 7.80
N PHE A 289 -1.67 -9.30 8.89
CA PHE A 289 -1.11 -9.69 10.19
C PHE A 289 -0.78 -11.20 10.19
N PRO A 290 0.42 -11.61 10.65
CA PRO A 290 0.82 -13.00 10.63
C PRO A 290 0.02 -13.81 11.65
N ALA A 291 -0.35 -15.04 11.28
CA ALA A 291 -1.11 -15.92 12.15
C ALA A 291 -0.35 -16.26 13.45
N THR A 292 0.98 -16.31 13.40
CA THR A 292 1.88 -16.57 14.53
C THR A 292 3.09 -15.62 14.48
N GLY A 293 3.66 -15.28 15.64
CA GLY A 293 4.83 -14.40 15.73
C GLY A 293 4.52 -12.91 15.46
N ASN A 294 5.59 -12.13 15.28
CA ASN A 294 5.62 -10.68 14.98
C ASN A 294 4.69 -9.79 15.81
N ALA A 295 4.93 -9.74 17.12
CA ALA A 295 4.20 -8.87 18.07
C ALA A 295 4.28 -7.36 17.74
N ASN A 296 5.28 -6.97 16.96
CA ASN A 296 5.63 -5.57 16.71
C ASN A 296 5.12 -5.04 15.36
N GLN A 297 4.22 -5.77 14.68
CA GLN A 297 3.57 -5.23 13.50
C GLN A 297 2.59 -4.11 13.89
N TYR A 298 2.39 -3.12 13.03
CA TYR A 298 1.42 -2.04 13.22
C TYR A 298 0.40 -2.13 12.09
N PRO A 299 -0.86 -1.73 12.32
CA PRO A 299 -1.79 -1.54 11.24
C PRO A 299 -1.27 -0.53 10.20
N GLU A 300 -1.49 -0.82 8.92
CA GLU A 300 -1.21 0.13 7.83
C GLU A 300 -2.39 1.08 7.62
N ILE A 301 -2.87 1.69 8.70
CA ILE A 301 -3.88 2.75 8.68
C ILE A 301 -3.42 3.91 9.56
N PRO A 302 -3.97 5.13 9.42
CA PRO A 302 -3.55 6.24 10.27
C PRO A 302 -3.76 5.93 11.76
N LYS A 303 -2.76 6.26 12.59
CA LYS A 303 -2.75 5.99 14.05
C LYS A 303 -4.06 6.33 14.76
N LYS A 304 -4.68 7.46 14.40
CA LYS A 304 -5.91 7.92 15.04
C LYS A 304 -7.06 6.91 14.91
N TYR A 305 -7.03 6.06 13.88
CA TYR A 305 -8.06 5.07 13.58
C TYR A 305 -7.72 3.66 14.06
N HIS A 306 -6.61 3.41 14.75
CA HIS A 306 -6.31 2.05 15.24
C HIS A 306 -7.41 1.52 16.19
N LYS A 307 -8.06 2.42 16.94
CA LYS A 307 -9.22 2.08 17.79
C LYS A 307 -10.43 1.60 17.00
N SER A 308 -10.63 2.10 15.77
CA SER A 308 -11.76 1.67 14.94
C SER A 308 -11.62 0.18 14.61
N LEU A 309 -10.40 -0.30 14.35
CA LEU A 309 -10.16 -1.73 14.11
C LEU A 309 -10.54 -2.59 15.31
N VAL A 310 -10.24 -2.15 16.54
CA VAL A 310 -10.65 -2.84 17.77
C VAL A 310 -12.18 -2.98 17.80
N TRP A 311 -12.91 -1.88 17.56
CA TRP A 311 -14.37 -1.91 17.56
C TRP A 311 -14.93 -2.79 16.43
N GLY A 312 -14.39 -2.70 15.22
CA GLY A 312 -14.81 -3.55 14.10
C GLY A 312 -14.63 -5.04 14.40
N VAL A 313 -13.49 -5.43 14.99
CA VAL A 313 -13.25 -6.82 15.36
C VAL A 313 -14.14 -7.28 16.52
N CYS A 314 -14.35 -6.45 17.55
CA CYS A 314 -15.29 -6.76 18.61
C CYS A 314 -16.71 -6.93 18.08
N SER A 315 -17.13 -6.11 17.11
CA SER A 315 -18.39 -6.24 16.38
C SER A 315 -18.50 -7.60 15.69
N ASP A 316 -17.50 -7.99 14.89
CA ASP A 316 -17.51 -9.28 14.17
C ASP A 316 -17.60 -10.49 15.11
N LEU A 317 -16.83 -10.47 16.20
CA LEU A 317 -16.74 -11.59 17.13
C LEU A 317 -17.97 -11.70 18.03
N LEU A 318 -18.54 -10.58 18.47
CA LEU A 318 -19.76 -10.58 19.27
C LEU A 318 -21.02 -10.77 18.42
N GLY A 319 -20.97 -10.39 17.14
CA GLY A 319 -22.05 -10.58 16.17
C GLY A 319 -22.34 -12.04 15.84
N SER A 320 -21.43 -12.97 16.18
CA SER A 320 -21.67 -14.40 16.01
C SER A 320 -22.55 -15.02 17.12
N PHE A 321 -22.93 -14.24 18.13
CA PHE A 321 -23.84 -14.70 19.19
C PHE A 321 -25.30 -14.59 18.74
N HIS A 322 -26.20 -15.24 19.47
CA HIS A 322 -27.63 -15.20 19.17
C HIS A 322 -28.18 -13.76 19.25
N GLU A 323 -29.05 -13.37 18.32
CA GLU A 323 -29.53 -11.99 18.13
C GLU A 323 -30.15 -11.35 19.38
N LYS A 324 -30.75 -12.17 20.24
CA LYS A 324 -31.37 -11.73 21.52
C LYS A 324 -30.38 -11.52 22.67
N SER A 325 -29.12 -11.93 22.51
CA SER A 325 -28.09 -11.83 23.56
C SER A 325 -27.63 -10.37 23.75
N ASP A 326 -27.10 -10.07 24.93
CA ASP A 326 -26.54 -8.74 25.18
C ASP A 326 -25.21 -8.54 24.46
N GLU A 327 -24.47 -9.62 24.17
CA GLU A 327 -23.29 -9.63 23.32
C GLU A 327 -23.62 -9.14 21.89
N PHE A 328 -24.69 -9.65 21.29
CA PHE A 328 -25.11 -9.23 19.96
C PHE A 328 -25.52 -7.74 19.92
N LYS A 329 -26.20 -7.24 20.96
CA LYS A 329 -26.52 -5.81 21.08
C LYS A 329 -25.26 -4.94 21.23
N ARG A 330 -24.26 -5.42 21.98
CA ARG A 330 -22.95 -4.76 22.09
C ARG A 330 -22.23 -4.73 20.75
N ALA A 331 -22.32 -5.80 19.95
CA ALA A 331 -21.75 -5.85 18.61
C ALA A 331 -22.24 -4.68 17.74
N ALA A 332 -23.56 -4.43 17.70
CA ALA A 332 -24.13 -3.31 16.95
C ALA A 332 -23.62 -1.94 17.43
N THR A 333 -23.35 -1.78 18.72
CA THR A 333 -22.75 -0.55 19.27
C THR A 333 -21.32 -0.36 18.79
N TYR A 334 -20.50 -1.42 18.78
CA TYR A 334 -19.14 -1.34 18.25
C TYR A 334 -19.14 -1.10 16.73
N GLU A 335 -20.05 -1.70 15.98
CA GLU A 335 -20.20 -1.44 14.55
C GLU A 335 -20.51 0.04 14.27
N ALA A 336 -21.45 0.62 15.02
CA ALA A 336 -21.79 2.04 14.89
C ALA A 336 -20.57 2.96 15.12
N ARG A 337 -19.71 2.62 16.09
CA ARG A 337 -18.46 3.36 16.34
C ARG A 337 -17.45 3.19 15.21
N TYR A 338 -17.28 1.96 14.70
CA TYR A 338 -16.43 1.70 13.54
C TYR A 338 -16.87 2.51 12.31
N GLN A 339 -18.17 2.48 11.99
CA GLN A 339 -18.71 3.20 10.84
C GLN A 339 -18.59 4.73 10.99
N ALA A 340 -18.68 5.26 12.22
CA ALA A 340 -18.46 6.68 12.48
C ALA A 340 -17.02 7.12 12.15
N GLU A 341 -16.02 6.34 12.58
CA GLU A 341 -14.61 6.60 12.28
C GLU A 341 -14.28 6.43 10.79
N VAL A 342 -14.85 5.41 10.13
CA VAL A 342 -14.73 5.23 8.68
C VAL A 342 -15.30 6.46 7.95
N SER A 343 -16.47 6.94 8.37
CA SER A 343 -17.09 8.13 7.78
C SER A 343 -16.26 9.39 8.00
N GLU A 344 -15.68 9.57 9.19
CA GLU A 344 -14.73 10.67 9.46
C GLU A 344 -13.49 10.56 8.57
N ALA A 345 -12.91 9.35 8.45
CA ALA A 345 -11.76 9.09 7.62
C ALA A 345 -12.03 9.37 6.15
N MET A 346 -13.18 8.95 5.63
CA MET A 346 -13.62 9.27 4.26
C MET A 346 -13.80 10.77 4.05
N ALA A 347 -14.31 11.51 5.04
CA ALA A 347 -14.44 12.96 4.95
C ALA A 347 -13.07 13.66 4.95
N ALA A 348 -12.12 13.18 5.76
CA ALA A 348 -10.76 13.70 5.85
C ALA A 348 -9.89 13.30 4.65
N SER A 349 -10.14 12.15 4.03
CA SER A 349 -9.36 11.62 2.91
C SER A 349 -9.75 12.19 1.56
N ARG A 350 -10.86 12.93 1.44
CA ARG A 350 -11.27 13.67 0.23
C ARG A 350 -10.39 14.92 0.03
N PRO A 351 -9.41 14.93 -0.90
CA PRO A 351 -8.62 16.12 -1.21
C PRO A 351 -9.29 16.96 -2.31
N PHE A 352 -10.36 16.47 -2.94
CA PHE A 352 -11.01 17.14 -4.06
C PHE A 352 -12.37 17.66 -3.62
N LYS A 353 -12.50 18.99 -3.65
CA LYS A 353 -13.80 19.65 -3.68
C LYS A 353 -14.56 19.06 -4.87
N ASP A 354 -15.66 18.37 -4.61
CA ASP A 354 -16.79 18.42 -5.54
C ASP A 354 -17.04 19.92 -5.76
N LYS A 355 -16.59 20.47 -6.89
CA LYS A 355 -17.12 21.76 -7.30
C LYS A 355 -18.60 21.47 -7.55
N PRO A 356 -19.55 22.07 -6.81
CA PRO A 356 -20.94 22.02 -7.24
C PRO A 356 -20.98 22.72 -8.59
N SER A 357 -21.10 21.94 -9.67
CA SER A 357 -21.36 22.48 -11.00
C SER A 357 -22.80 22.99 -11.01
N SER A 358 -23.00 24.24 -10.59
CA SER A 358 -24.28 24.91 -10.82
C SER A 358 -24.32 25.33 -12.30
N MET A 359 -24.95 24.52 -13.14
CA MET A 359 -25.44 25.00 -14.42
C MET A 359 -26.53 26.04 -14.15
N ARG A 360 -26.25 27.32 -14.45
CA ARG A 360 -27.30 28.34 -14.59
C ARG A 360 -27.66 28.42 -16.07
N PRO A 361 -28.94 28.30 -16.45
CA PRO A 361 -29.36 28.61 -17.82
C PRO A 361 -29.05 30.07 -18.11
N ARG A 362 -28.36 30.35 -19.23
CA ARG A 362 -28.24 31.72 -19.73
C ARG A 362 -29.62 32.16 -20.25
N PHE A 363 -30.28 33.05 -19.53
CA PHE A 363 -31.41 33.81 -20.05
C PHE A 363 -30.91 35.09 -20.73
N ARG A 364 -30.72 35.00 -22.06
CA ARG A 364 -31.37 35.80 -23.12
C ARG A 364 -30.63 35.59 -24.42
#